data_AF-R9MKQ7-F1
#
_entry.id   AF-R9MKQ7-F1
#
_cell.length_a   1.000
_cell.length_b   1.000
_cell.length_c   1.000
_cell.angle_alpha   90.00
_cell.angle_beta   90.00
_cell.angle_gamma   90.00
#
_symmetry.space_group_name_H-M   'P 1'
#
loop_
_entity.id
_entity.type
_entity.pdbx_description
1 polymer ?
#
loop_
_entity_poly.entity_id
_entity_poly.type
_entity_poly.pdbx_seq_one_letter_code
_entity_poly.pdbx_strand_id
1 'polypeptide(L)'
;MISERILKYPGFLYELKGTHYFLGKWICKECTDVNAADCVFMYRMSRRAKEEAETNMYFQKIRAFADFALEVPYNPAKIKSDLTSLLDGLSDAELSSLKEQLDNFEEDFGKYCGKL
;
A
#
# COMPACT_ATOMS: atom_id res chain seq x y z
N MET A 1 -14.40 6.17 3.77
CA MET A 1 -13.54 7.05 2.93
C MET A 1 -12.22 6.34 2.60
N ILE A 2 -11.51 6.69 1.51
CA ILE A 2 -10.22 6.03 1.14
C ILE A 2 -9.20 6.09 2.28
N SER A 3 -9.08 7.26 2.91
CA SER A 3 -8.15 7.48 4.03
C SER A 3 -8.42 6.53 5.20
N GLU A 4 -9.68 6.27 5.55
CA GLU A 4 -10.04 5.32 6.62
C GLU A 4 -9.63 3.88 6.28
N ARG A 5 -9.78 3.47 5.02
CA ARG A 5 -9.35 2.14 4.55
C ARG A 5 -7.84 1.98 4.70
N ILE A 6 -7.07 2.98 4.26
CA ILE A 6 -5.62 2.99 4.37
C ILE A 6 -5.18 2.92 5.84
N LEU A 7 -5.75 3.78 6.70
CA LEU A 7 -5.37 3.89 8.12
C LEU A 7 -5.82 2.69 8.97
N LYS A 8 -6.60 1.75 8.42
CA LYS A 8 -6.99 0.51 9.10
C LYS A 8 -5.79 -0.45 9.24
N TYR A 9 -4.88 -0.46 8.28
CA TYR A 9 -3.78 -1.43 8.19
C TYR A 9 -2.44 -0.79 8.58
N PRO A 10 -1.44 -1.57 9.03
CA PRO A 10 -0.17 -0.99 9.47
C PRO A 10 0.55 -0.16 8.41
N GLY A 11 0.68 -0.73 7.20
CA GLY A 11 1.35 -0.14 6.05
C GLY A 11 1.36 -1.12 4.87
N PHE A 12 1.26 -0.59 3.65
CA PHE A 12 1.49 -1.32 2.41
C PHE A 12 1.97 -0.34 1.33
N LEU A 13 2.44 -0.85 0.19
CA LEU A 13 2.97 -0.03 -0.90
C LEU A 13 1.96 0.11 -2.05
N TYR A 14 1.69 1.35 -2.45
CA TYR A 14 0.73 1.71 -3.49
C TYR A 14 1.40 2.59 -4.54
N GLU A 15 0.94 2.52 -5.78
CA GLU A 15 1.40 3.43 -6.85
C GLU A 15 0.38 4.55 -7.05
N LEU A 16 0.87 5.78 -7.01
CA LEU A 16 0.12 7.02 -7.22
C LEU A 16 0.95 7.94 -8.13
N LYS A 17 0.36 8.46 -9.21
CA LYS A 17 1.02 9.41 -10.13
C LYS A 17 2.35 8.89 -10.73
N GLY A 18 2.49 7.57 -10.90
CA GLY A 18 3.74 6.94 -11.36
C GLY A 18 4.84 6.82 -10.29
N THR A 19 4.55 7.19 -9.05
CA THR A 19 5.45 7.06 -7.90
C THR A 19 4.87 6.08 -6.87
N HIS A 20 5.73 5.43 -6.09
CA HIS A 20 5.31 4.49 -5.06
C HIS A 20 5.28 5.16 -3.68
N TYR A 21 4.25 4.88 -2.89
CA TYR A 21 4.07 5.41 -1.53
C TYR A 21 3.73 4.30 -0.56
N PHE A 22 4.45 4.26 0.57
CA PHE A 22 4.03 3.47 1.71
C PHE A 22 2.93 4.23 2.44
N LEU A 23 1.75 3.62 2.51
CA LEU A 23 0.57 4.19 3.13
C LEU A 23 -0.01 3.21 4.15
N GLY A 24 -0.34 3.71 5.33
CA GLY A 24 -1.00 2.97 6.38
C GLY A 24 -1.11 3.75 7.68
N LYS A 25 -1.59 3.08 8.73
CA LYS A 25 -1.75 3.64 10.07
C LYS A 25 -0.48 4.27 10.60
N TRP A 26 0.68 3.65 10.33
CA TRP A 26 1.97 4.03 10.92
C TRP A 26 2.91 4.69 9.91
N ILE A 27 2.44 4.97 8.69
CA ILE A 27 3.29 5.47 7.61
C ILE A 27 2.50 6.21 6.54
N CYS A 28 3.02 7.35 6.11
CA CYS A 28 2.62 8.02 4.88
C CYS A 28 3.87 8.65 4.25
N LYS A 29 4.54 7.92 3.35
CA LYS A 29 5.84 8.33 2.83
C LYS A 29 6.08 7.81 1.42
N GLU A 30 6.75 8.60 0.60
CA GLU A 30 7.27 8.15 -0.69
C GLU A 30 8.28 7.01 -0.52
N CYS A 31 8.17 6.00 -1.38
CA CYS A 31 9.09 4.88 -1.44
C CYS A 31 10.21 5.17 -2.45
N THR A 32 11.43 5.23 -1.94
CA THR A 32 12.65 5.39 -2.74
C THR A 32 13.41 4.08 -2.95
N ASP A 33 12.93 2.97 -2.37
CA ASP A 33 13.53 1.64 -2.54
C ASP A 33 13.02 0.98 -3.83
N VAL A 34 13.95 0.80 -4.78
CA VAL A 34 13.65 0.17 -6.08
C VAL A 34 13.23 -1.29 -5.92
N ASN A 35 13.79 -2.03 -4.96
CA ASN A 35 13.42 -3.42 -4.75
C ASN A 35 11.97 -3.55 -4.24
N ALA A 36 11.52 -2.59 -3.42
CA ALA A 36 10.14 -2.55 -2.96
C ALA A 36 9.17 -2.24 -4.11
N ALA A 37 9.53 -1.30 -5.00
CA ALA A 37 8.76 -1.00 -6.20
C ALA A 37 8.68 -2.19 -7.18
N ASP A 38 9.80 -2.89 -7.41
CA ASP A 38 9.84 -4.09 -8.24
C ASP A 38 8.95 -5.21 -7.66
N CYS A 39 8.90 -5.34 -6.33
CA CYS A 39 7.99 -6.28 -5.69
C CYS A 39 6.51 -5.95 -5.96
N VAL A 40 6.13 -4.66 -6.04
CA VAL A 40 4.75 -4.25 -6.40
C VAL A 40 4.42 -4.65 -7.83
N PHE A 41 5.35 -4.42 -8.77
CA PHE A 41 5.17 -4.85 -10.15
C PHE A 41 4.97 -6.37 -10.25
N MET A 42 5.85 -7.13 -9.60
CA MET A 42 5.79 -8.59 -9.60
C MET A 42 4.53 -9.12 -8.91
N TYR A 43 4.10 -8.51 -7.80
CA TYR A 43 2.85 -8.82 -7.13
C TYR A 43 1.64 -8.65 -8.06
N ARG A 44 1.53 -7.51 -8.76
CA ARG A 44 0.42 -7.26 -9.68
C ARG A 44 0.43 -8.19 -10.89
N MET A 45 1.60 -8.53 -11.40
CA MET A 45 1.74 -9.50 -12.49
C MET A 45 1.28 -10.89 -12.05
N SER A 46 1.82 -11.39 -10.94
CA SER A 46 1.50 -12.70 -10.38
C SER A 46 0.00 -12.82 -10.06
N ARG A 47 -0.58 -11.78 -9.48
CA ARG A 47 -2.01 -11.73 -9.14
C ARG A 47 -2.89 -11.80 -10.39
N ARG A 48 -2.53 -11.07 -11.46
CA ARG A 48 -3.25 -11.14 -12.75
C ARG A 48 -3.13 -12.51 -13.41
N ALA A 49 -1.96 -13.16 -13.28
CA ALA A 49 -1.71 -14.50 -13.77
C ALA A 49 -2.36 -15.60 -12.90
N LYS A 50 -2.89 -15.25 -11.72
CA LYS A 50 -3.41 -16.19 -10.70
C LYS A 50 -2.35 -17.17 -10.18
N GLU A 51 -1.11 -16.70 -10.13
CA GLU A 51 0.03 -17.43 -9.56
C GLU A 51 0.05 -17.21 -8.04
N GLU A 52 -0.64 -18.09 -7.31
CA GLU A 52 -0.95 -17.89 -5.89
C GLU A 52 0.28 -17.88 -4.98
N ALA A 53 1.25 -18.76 -5.23
CA ALA A 53 2.46 -18.84 -4.42
C ALA A 53 3.30 -17.58 -4.57
N GLU A 54 3.48 -17.10 -5.80
CA GLU A 54 4.22 -15.89 -6.16
C GLU A 54 3.50 -14.64 -5.65
N THR A 55 2.17 -14.58 -5.82
CA THR A 55 1.34 -13.48 -5.31
C THR A 55 1.53 -13.31 -3.80
N ASN A 56 1.41 -14.40 -3.03
CA ASN A 56 1.65 -14.37 -1.59
C ASN A 56 3.10 -13.99 -1.26
N MET A 57 4.09 -14.57 -1.96
CA MET A 57 5.51 -14.24 -1.71
C MET A 57 5.78 -12.74 -1.86
N TYR A 58 5.37 -12.12 -2.97
CA TYR A 58 5.60 -10.69 -3.18
C TYR A 58 4.74 -9.83 -2.26
N PHE A 59 3.51 -10.24 -1.96
CA PHE A 59 2.67 -9.58 -0.96
C PHE A 59 3.36 -9.50 0.41
N GLN A 60 3.92 -10.61 0.91
CA GLN A 60 4.64 -10.59 2.19
C GLN A 60 5.95 -9.78 2.12
N LYS A 61 6.67 -9.80 0.99
CA LYS A 61 7.85 -8.94 0.81
C LYS A 61 7.49 -7.46 0.91
N ILE A 62 6.42 -7.01 0.24
CA ILE A 62 5.95 -5.62 0.30
C ILE A 62 5.58 -5.24 1.74
N ARG A 63 4.88 -6.12 2.47
CA ARG A 63 4.57 -5.90 3.89
C ARG A 63 5.84 -5.75 4.73
N ALA A 64 6.83 -6.61 4.54
CA ALA A 64 8.10 -6.50 5.25
C ALA A 64 8.79 -5.16 4.98
N PHE A 65 8.83 -4.70 3.71
CA PHE A 65 9.35 -3.36 3.38
C PHE A 65 8.58 -2.25 4.10
N ALA A 66 7.25 -2.34 4.16
CA ALA A 66 6.42 -1.36 4.86
C ALA A 66 6.71 -1.35 6.37
N ASP A 67 6.89 -2.51 6.99
CA ASP A 67 7.22 -2.65 8.42
C ASP A 67 8.60 -2.04 8.77
N PHE A 68 9.56 -2.07 7.83
CA PHE A 68 10.85 -1.39 8.01
C PHE A 68 10.80 0.12 7.76
N ALA A 69 9.79 0.60 7.03
CA ALA A 69 9.68 2.00 6.65
C ALA A 69 8.91 2.86 7.68
N LEU A 70 8.34 2.24 8.71
CA LEU A 70 7.43 2.88 9.68
C LEU A 70 8.00 4.16 10.29
N GLU A 71 7.12 5.14 10.52
CA GLU A 71 7.51 6.41 11.12
C GLU A 71 7.63 6.26 12.65
N VAL A 72 8.84 6.42 13.18
CA VAL A 72 9.16 6.31 14.61
C VAL A 72 9.84 7.60 15.09
N PRO A 73 9.30 8.29 16.12
CA PRO A 73 8.09 7.94 16.87
C PRO A 73 6.81 8.15 16.06
N TYR A 74 5.78 7.36 16.38
CA TYR A 74 4.48 7.43 15.71
C TYR A 74 3.82 8.80 15.83
N ASN A 75 3.47 9.41 14.69
CA ASN A 75 2.80 10.71 14.62
C ASN A 75 1.49 10.63 13.80
N PRO A 76 0.35 10.26 14.42
CA PRO A 76 -0.92 10.12 13.72
C PRO A 76 -1.44 11.43 13.11
N ALA A 77 -1.15 12.57 13.72
CA ALA A 77 -1.61 13.86 13.23
C ALA A 77 -0.91 14.21 11.90
N LYS A 78 0.42 14.03 11.86
CA LYS A 78 1.21 14.20 10.65
C LYS A 78 0.80 13.20 9.56
N ILE A 79 0.69 11.91 9.88
CA ILE A 79 0.28 10.87 8.92
C ILE A 79 -1.08 11.20 8.29
N LYS A 80 -2.07 11.62 9.10
CA LYS A 80 -3.37 12.04 8.57
C LYS A 80 -3.27 13.27 7.69
N SER A 81 -2.49 14.27 8.09
CA SER A 81 -2.28 15.50 7.30
C SER A 81 -1.64 15.18 5.95
N ASP A 82 -0.54 14.42 5.96
CA ASP A 82 0.21 14.03 4.76
C ASP A 82 -0.66 13.20 3.81
N LEU A 83 -1.42 12.25 4.36
CA LEU A 83 -2.34 11.40 3.58
C LEU A 83 -3.45 12.23 2.94
N THR A 84 -4.06 13.17 3.68
CA THR A 84 -5.08 14.06 3.13
C THR A 84 -4.51 14.91 1.99
N SER A 85 -3.36 15.57 2.19
CA SER A 85 -2.71 16.36 1.14
C SER A 85 -2.36 15.53 -0.10
N LEU A 86 -1.94 14.28 0.10
CA LEU A 86 -1.65 13.35 -1.00
C LEU A 86 -2.91 13.00 -1.79
N LEU A 87 -4.00 12.64 -1.09
CA LEU A 87 -5.27 12.25 -1.71
C LEU A 87 -5.98 13.42 -2.42
N ASP A 88 -5.95 14.63 -1.83
CA ASP A 88 -6.54 15.84 -2.41
C ASP A 88 -5.85 16.25 -3.72
N GLY A 89 -4.60 15.83 -3.90
CA GLY A 89 -3.85 16.05 -5.13
C GLY A 89 -4.16 15.07 -6.25
N LEU A 90 -4.88 13.97 -6.01
CA LEU A 90 -5.14 12.93 -7.02
C LEU A 90 -6.31 13.30 -7.92
N SER A 91 -6.18 12.97 -9.21
CA SER A 91 -7.28 12.99 -10.17
C SER A 91 -8.27 11.85 -9.91
N ASP A 92 -9.48 11.94 -10.47
CA ASP A 92 -10.49 10.89 -10.36
C ASP A 92 -10.02 9.52 -10.90
N ALA A 93 -9.19 9.53 -11.94
CA ALA A 93 -8.61 8.31 -12.51
C ALA A 93 -7.62 7.67 -11.52
N GLU A 94 -6.77 8.48 -10.89
CA GLU A 94 -5.80 8.01 -9.89
C GLU A 94 -6.49 7.52 -8.62
N LEU A 95 -7.53 8.21 -8.17
CA LEU A 95 -8.37 7.75 -7.06
C LEU A 95 -9.07 6.43 -7.37
N SER A 96 -9.52 6.24 -8.61
CA SER A 96 -10.13 4.97 -9.04
C SER A 96 -9.10 3.83 -9.07
N SER A 97 -7.90 4.09 -9.59
CA SER A 97 -6.80 3.12 -9.54
C SER A 97 -6.40 2.77 -8.10
N LEU A 98 -6.32 3.76 -7.20
CA LEU A 98 -6.02 3.52 -5.80
C LEU A 98 -7.09 2.66 -5.11
N LYS A 99 -8.37 2.87 -5.43
CA LYS A 99 -9.47 2.02 -4.92
C LYS A 99 -9.28 0.56 -5.34
N GLU A 100 -8.98 0.30 -6.61
CA GLU A 100 -8.72 -1.06 -7.11
C GLU A 100 -7.51 -1.70 -6.39
N GLN A 101 -6.43 -0.93 -6.20
CA GLN A 101 -5.27 -1.41 -5.44
C GLN A 101 -5.63 -1.76 -4.00
N LEU A 102 -6.47 -0.96 -3.34
CA LEU A 102 -6.96 -1.23 -1.99
C LEU A 102 -7.87 -2.45 -1.94
N ASP A 103 -8.76 -2.64 -2.92
CA ASP A 103 -9.63 -3.81 -3.00
C ASP A 103 -8.80 -5.09 -3.12
N ASN A 104 -7.79 -5.07 -3.99
CA ASN A 104 -6.85 -6.18 -4.17
C ASN A 104 -6.06 -6.46 -2.88
N PHE A 105 -5.53 -5.41 -2.24
CA PHE A 105 -4.81 -5.54 -0.97
C PHE A 105 -5.70 -6.11 0.13
N GLU A 106 -6.93 -5.64 0.29
CA GLU A 106 -7.83 -6.09 1.35
C GLU A 106 -8.24 -7.56 1.17
N GLU A 107 -8.45 -7.99 -0.08
CA GLU A 107 -8.69 -9.40 -0.42
C GLU A 107 -7.48 -10.27 -0.04
N ASP A 108 -6.30 -9.91 -0.54
CA ASP A 108 -5.07 -10.69 -0.31
C ASP A 108 -4.61 -10.65 1.15
N PHE A 109 -4.82 -9.53 1.86
CA PHE A 109 -4.61 -9.45 3.29
C PHE A 109 -5.52 -10.43 4.03
N GLY A 110 -6.83 -10.42 3.72
CA GLY A 110 -7.79 -11.34 4.31
C GLY A 110 -7.43 -12.80 4.07
N LYS A 111 -6.92 -13.11 2.88
CA LYS A 111 -6.52 -14.45 2.45
C LYS A 111 -5.24 -14.94 3.12
N TYR A 112 -4.19 -14.12 3.15
CA TYR A 112 -2.86 -14.54 3.61
C TYR A 112 -2.58 -14.24 5.08
N CYS A 113 -3.30 -13.29 5.68
CA CYS A 113 -3.01 -12.80 7.04
C CYS A 113 -4.19 -12.99 8.00
N GLY A 114 -5.36 -13.38 7.48
CA GLY A 114 -6.60 -13.42 8.25
C GLY A 114 -7.31 -12.07 8.33
N LYS A 115 -8.40 -12.01 9.09
CA LYS A 115 -9.19 -10.79 9.26
C LYS A 115 -8.66 -9.97 10.44
N LEU A 116 -8.50 -8.67 10.23
CA LEU A 116 -8.34 -7.67 11.30
C LEU A 116 -9.65 -7.46 12.05
#